data_AF-A0A0D1Z3P6-F1
#
_entry.id   AF-A0A0D1Z3P6-F1
#
_cell.length_a   1.000
_cell.length_b   1.000
_cell.length_c   1.000
_cell.angle_alpha   90.00
_cell.angle_beta   90.00
_cell.angle_gamma   90.00
#
_symmetry.space_group_name_H-M   'P 1'
#
loop_
_entity.id
_entity.type
_entity.pdbx_description
1 polymer ?
#
loop_
_entity_poly.entity_id
_entity_poly.type
_entity_poly.pdbx_seq_one_letter_code
_entity_poly.pdbx_strand_id
1 'polypeptide(L)'
;MQHLAPVADPAFQYQSTPYLGSLCRFDGGDFEHFPERTGWKLQEDEKQVTALLLREDGLPVVDEVLTAFLQAWLFFGLASDFLRTFGIEVDEEDFVKPAALGNQITTISLPDYLKRVQDIEANESIKAQKTHLEKSLKLLHHAGDLVDEFLSFPVLRYQSDEPTQQKLVIAESIALLGDSLMNAAKNIWAHLEDDLRRLEEPRMRKRLRYCEPATLSLKRLEHLGWCKSDRSMMHRLVDSTGLFYIAQLKRATMPTKHARCSMYECLEMQIDARTYRSQHTSKACSCPVISVDVAEIINIIEDDMIPCVTVNTKTAGDGSSAVSVNQDSKVA
;
A
#
# COMPACT_ATOMS: atom_id res chain seq x y z
N MET A 1 -7.02 -11.68 -7.47
CA MET A 1 -6.31 -10.45 -7.90
C MET A 1 -5.47 -10.68 -9.13
N GLN A 2 -6.11 -11.11 -10.21
CA GLN A 2 -5.45 -11.48 -11.47
C GLN A 2 -5.27 -10.30 -12.42
N HIS A 3 -5.83 -9.13 -12.11
CA HIS A 3 -5.60 -7.90 -12.87
C HIS A 3 -4.21 -7.31 -12.61
N LEU A 4 -3.58 -7.68 -11.50
CA LEU A 4 -2.22 -7.26 -11.16
C LEU A 4 -1.21 -8.17 -11.88
N ALA A 5 -0.07 -7.59 -12.26
CA ALA A 5 0.99 -8.32 -12.93
C ALA A 5 1.51 -9.48 -12.07
N PRO A 6 1.60 -10.71 -12.61
CA PRO A 6 2.10 -11.86 -11.86
C PRO A 6 3.62 -11.76 -11.64
N VAL A 7 4.08 -12.23 -10.48
CA VAL A 7 5.52 -12.47 -10.24
C VAL A 7 5.86 -13.85 -10.78
N ALA A 8 6.87 -13.94 -11.65
CA ALA A 8 7.23 -15.19 -12.33
C ALA A 8 7.66 -16.32 -11.38
N ASP A 9 8.33 -15.98 -10.28
CA ASP A 9 8.79 -16.93 -9.26
C ASP A 9 8.47 -16.39 -7.84
N PRO A 10 7.20 -16.50 -7.39
CA PRO A 10 6.77 -15.86 -6.17
C PRO A 10 7.23 -16.65 -4.92
N ALA A 11 7.48 -15.94 -3.83
CA ALA A 11 7.86 -16.51 -2.54
C ALA A 11 6.71 -17.27 -1.86
N PHE A 12 5.47 -16.91 -2.18
CA PHE A 12 4.26 -17.61 -1.75
C PHE A 12 3.33 -17.82 -2.94
N GLN A 13 2.60 -18.94 -2.93
CA GLN A 13 1.48 -19.10 -3.84
C GLN A 13 0.35 -18.14 -3.44
N TYR A 14 -0.24 -17.48 -4.43
CA TYR A 14 -1.39 -16.62 -4.22
C TYR A 14 -2.56 -17.44 -3.66
N GLN A 15 -3.08 -17.02 -2.50
CA GLN A 15 -4.29 -17.61 -1.94
C GLN A 15 -5.51 -17.02 -2.63
N SER A 16 -6.37 -17.90 -3.11
CA SER A 16 -7.67 -17.51 -3.65
C SER A 16 -8.57 -16.92 -2.58
N THR A 17 -9.19 -15.78 -2.88
CA THR A 17 -10.20 -15.17 -2.02
C THR A 17 -11.54 -15.88 -2.19
N PRO A 18 -12.15 -16.43 -1.13
CA PRO A 18 -13.48 -17.04 -1.23
C PRO A 18 -14.55 -15.96 -1.46
N TYR A 19 -15.59 -16.33 -2.19
CA TYR A 19 -16.79 -15.51 -2.36
C TYR A 19 -17.87 -15.95 -1.37
N LEU A 20 -18.33 -15.01 -0.54
CA LEU A 20 -19.27 -15.23 0.57
C LEU A 20 -20.71 -14.82 0.23
N GLY A 21 -21.05 -14.73 -1.06
CA GLY A 21 -22.37 -14.29 -1.50
C GLY A 21 -23.54 -15.14 -1.03
N SER A 22 -23.31 -16.39 -0.61
CA SER A 22 -24.38 -17.19 0.03
C SER A 22 -24.85 -16.62 1.37
N LEU A 23 -24.02 -15.81 2.04
CA LEU A 23 -24.34 -15.18 3.32
C LEU A 23 -24.83 -13.74 3.15
N CYS A 24 -24.23 -13.00 2.21
CA CYS A 24 -24.65 -11.63 1.87
C CYS A 24 -24.29 -11.35 0.41
N ARG A 25 -25.30 -11.05 -0.42
CA ARG A 25 -25.09 -10.58 -1.80
C ARG A 25 -25.19 -9.08 -1.88
N PHE A 26 -24.48 -8.50 -2.85
CA PHE A 26 -24.74 -7.13 -3.23
C PHE A 26 -26.09 -7.07 -3.96
N ASP A 27 -26.89 -6.05 -3.65
CA ASP A 27 -28.28 -5.95 -4.11
C ASP A 27 -28.42 -5.12 -5.40
N GLY A 28 -27.30 -4.64 -5.96
CA GLY A 28 -27.27 -3.80 -7.16
C GLY A 28 -27.62 -2.33 -6.92
N GLY A 29 -27.88 -1.91 -5.68
CA GLY A 29 -28.19 -0.52 -5.35
C GLY A 29 -26.97 0.42 -5.31
N ASP A 30 -27.13 1.58 -4.69
CA ASP A 30 -26.03 2.52 -4.46
C ASP A 30 -25.13 2.07 -3.29
N PHE A 31 -23.87 2.51 -3.31
CA PHE A 31 -22.87 2.15 -2.31
C PHE A 31 -23.21 2.71 -0.92
N GLU A 32 -23.69 3.95 -0.86
CA GLU A 32 -23.88 4.70 0.38
C GLU A 32 -24.92 4.06 1.29
N HIS A 33 -26.07 3.67 0.73
CA HIS A 33 -27.20 3.15 1.51
C HIS A 33 -27.27 1.62 1.58
N PHE A 34 -26.23 0.91 1.11
CA PHE A 34 -26.20 -0.56 1.17
C PHE A 34 -26.34 -1.12 2.59
N PRO A 35 -25.69 -0.54 3.64
CA PRO A 35 -25.89 -0.98 5.01
C PRO A 35 -27.37 -0.96 5.43
N GLU A 36 -28.07 0.15 5.24
CA GLU A 36 -29.47 0.30 5.65
C GLU A 36 -30.39 -0.67 4.89
N ARG A 37 -30.17 -0.86 3.58
CA ARG A 37 -30.95 -1.80 2.77
C ARG A 37 -30.75 -3.26 3.18
N THR A 38 -29.64 -3.56 3.85
CA THR A 38 -29.31 -4.91 4.31
C THR A 38 -29.46 -5.11 5.82
N GLY A 39 -30.08 -4.15 6.51
CA GLY A 39 -30.37 -4.23 7.94
C GLY A 39 -29.13 -4.04 8.83
N TRP A 40 -28.13 -3.29 8.34
CA TRP A 40 -26.97 -2.86 9.11
C TRP A 40 -27.06 -1.39 9.42
N LYS A 41 -26.66 -1.04 10.64
CA LYS A 41 -26.59 0.33 11.11
C LYS A 41 -25.17 0.66 11.55
N LEU A 42 -24.65 1.76 11.01
CA LEU A 42 -23.44 2.38 11.51
C LEU A 42 -23.80 3.22 12.72
N GLN A 43 -23.19 2.90 13.86
CA GLN A 43 -23.32 3.69 15.09
C GLN A 43 -21.96 4.27 15.46
N GLU A 44 -21.88 5.60 15.47
CA GLU A 44 -20.74 6.31 16.05
C GLU A 44 -20.83 6.20 17.57
N ASP A 45 -19.77 5.72 18.21
CA ASP A 45 -19.70 5.70 19.68
C ASP A 45 -19.23 7.08 20.18
N GLU A 46 -20.09 7.82 20.89
CA GLU A 46 -19.72 9.11 21.48
C GLU A 46 -18.55 9.01 22.49
N LYS A 47 -18.21 7.80 22.94
CA LYS A 47 -17.16 7.52 23.93
C LYS A 47 -15.94 6.78 23.36
N GLN A 48 -16.00 6.28 22.12
CA GLN A 48 -14.88 5.62 21.45
C GLN A 48 -14.58 6.29 20.12
N VAL A 49 -13.31 6.31 19.73
CA VAL A 49 -12.85 6.96 18.49
C VAL A 49 -13.26 6.15 17.23
N THR A 50 -14.20 5.20 17.35
CA THR A 50 -14.50 4.17 16.34
C THR A 50 -16.00 3.99 16.10
N ALA A 51 -16.39 3.73 14.86
CA ALA A 51 -17.73 3.34 14.47
C ALA A 51 -17.97 1.84 14.69
N LEU A 52 -19.19 1.48 15.07
CA LEU A 52 -19.64 0.09 15.22
C LEU A 52 -20.66 -0.26 14.15
N LEU A 53 -20.55 -1.47 13.60
CA LEU A 53 -21.57 -2.07 12.74
C LEU A 53 -22.48 -2.95 13.59
N LEU A 54 -23.76 -2.59 13.62
CA LEU A 54 -24.79 -3.31 14.36
C LEU A 54 -25.85 -3.85 13.39
N ARG A 55 -26.42 -5.00 13.73
CA ARG A 55 -27.59 -5.51 13.01
C ARG A 55 -28.85 -4.88 13.56
N GLU A 56 -29.74 -4.43 12.68
CA GLU A 56 -31.04 -3.86 13.06
C GLU A 56 -31.97 -4.88 13.70
N ASP A 57 -31.82 -6.16 13.36
CA ASP A 57 -32.57 -7.26 13.98
C ASP A 57 -32.13 -7.57 15.43
N GLY A 58 -31.10 -6.89 15.93
CA GLY A 58 -30.57 -7.07 17.28
C GLY A 58 -29.83 -8.39 17.50
N LEU A 59 -29.61 -9.19 16.45
CA LEU A 59 -28.83 -10.41 16.55
C LEU A 59 -27.34 -10.10 16.77
N PRO A 60 -26.59 -11.01 17.43
CA PRO A 60 -25.16 -10.84 17.57
C PRO A 60 -24.46 -10.81 16.20
N VAL A 61 -23.48 -9.92 16.07
CA VAL A 61 -22.63 -9.83 14.90
C VAL A 61 -21.65 -11.00 14.92
N VAL A 62 -21.90 -11.98 14.05
CA VAL A 62 -21.00 -13.13 13.83
C VAL A 62 -19.94 -12.74 12.80
N ASP A 63 -18.68 -13.11 13.04
CA ASP A 63 -17.52 -12.69 12.23
C ASP A 63 -17.66 -13.04 10.74
N GLU A 64 -18.16 -14.24 10.43
CA GLU A 64 -18.35 -14.69 9.05
C GLU A 64 -19.43 -13.88 8.32
N VAL A 65 -20.52 -13.54 9.01
CA VAL A 65 -21.62 -12.73 8.47
C VAL A 65 -21.16 -11.28 8.24
N LEU A 66 -20.41 -10.72 9.20
CA LEU A 66 -19.79 -9.40 9.05
C LEU A 66 -18.81 -9.38 7.87
N THR A 67 -17.98 -10.42 7.74
CA THR A 67 -17.00 -10.50 6.65
C THR A 67 -17.69 -10.63 5.28
N ALA A 68 -18.79 -11.38 5.20
CA ALA A 68 -19.61 -11.46 4.00
C ALA A 68 -20.26 -10.12 3.64
N PHE A 69 -20.81 -9.42 4.64
CA PHE A 69 -21.38 -8.07 4.47
C PHE A 69 -20.33 -7.08 3.96
N LEU A 70 -19.16 -7.03 4.60
CA LEU A 70 -18.06 -6.15 4.19
C LEU A 70 -17.55 -6.48 2.78
N GLN A 71 -17.53 -7.76 2.39
CA GLN A 71 -17.21 -8.16 1.02
C GLN A 71 -18.28 -7.67 0.03
N ALA A 72 -19.56 -7.91 0.29
CA ALA A 72 -20.64 -7.43 -0.57
C ALA A 72 -20.61 -5.91 -0.74
N TRP A 73 -20.39 -5.18 0.35
CA TRP A 73 -20.38 -3.73 0.35
C TRP A 73 -19.11 -3.13 -0.27
N LEU A 74 -17.96 -3.41 0.33
CA LEU A 74 -16.71 -2.71 0.04
C LEU A 74 -15.98 -3.28 -1.18
N PHE A 75 -16.30 -4.51 -1.63
CA PHE A 75 -15.81 -5.04 -2.89
C PHE A 75 -16.81 -4.78 -4.02
N PHE A 76 -17.99 -5.41 -3.96
CA PHE A 76 -18.94 -5.38 -5.08
C PHE A 76 -19.67 -4.05 -5.17
N GLY A 77 -20.13 -3.49 -4.05
CA GLY A 77 -20.75 -2.17 -4.04
C GLY A 77 -19.81 -1.07 -4.55
N LEU A 78 -18.55 -1.09 -4.13
CA LEU A 78 -17.56 -0.11 -4.57
C LEU A 78 -17.30 -0.21 -6.09
N ALA A 79 -17.02 -1.41 -6.60
CA ALA A 79 -16.81 -1.61 -8.03
C ALA A 79 -18.04 -1.21 -8.84
N SER A 80 -19.24 -1.62 -8.38
CA SER A 80 -20.49 -1.33 -9.06
C SER A 80 -20.76 0.17 -9.12
N ASP A 81 -20.60 0.90 -8.04
CA ASP A 81 -20.95 2.33 -8.00
C ASP A 81 -19.90 3.21 -8.70
N PHE A 82 -18.63 2.81 -8.62
CA PHE A 82 -17.57 3.42 -9.42
C PHE A 82 -17.86 3.29 -10.92
N LEU A 83 -18.15 2.07 -11.40
CA LEU A 83 -18.41 1.83 -12.82
C LEU A 83 -19.74 2.45 -13.29
N ARG A 84 -20.75 2.50 -12.42
CA ARG A 84 -22.03 3.17 -12.67
C ARG A 84 -21.88 4.68 -12.87
N THR A 85 -20.83 5.31 -12.32
CA THR A 85 -20.52 6.73 -12.59
C THR A 85 -20.35 7.00 -14.08
N PHE A 86 -19.98 5.99 -14.87
CA PHE A 86 -19.78 6.05 -16.32
C PHE A 86 -20.91 5.37 -17.11
N GLY A 87 -22.02 5.03 -16.46
CA GLY A 87 -23.11 4.28 -17.09
C GLY A 87 -22.75 2.83 -17.43
N ILE A 88 -21.74 2.26 -16.78
CA ILE A 88 -21.37 0.86 -16.95
C ILE A 88 -22.04 0.04 -15.85
N GLU A 89 -22.94 -0.87 -16.25
CA GLU A 89 -23.49 -1.87 -15.36
C GLU A 89 -22.48 -3.00 -15.15
N VAL A 90 -22.39 -3.45 -13.89
CA VAL A 90 -21.47 -4.51 -13.46
C VAL A 90 -22.28 -5.77 -13.23
N ASP A 91 -21.86 -6.86 -13.88
CA ASP A 91 -22.32 -8.19 -13.51
C ASP A 91 -21.46 -8.72 -12.35
N GLU A 92 -22.09 -9.12 -11.24
CA GLU A 92 -21.41 -9.73 -10.11
C GLU A 92 -20.67 -11.01 -10.54
N GLU A 93 -21.21 -11.74 -11.52
CA GLU A 93 -20.62 -12.97 -12.04
C GLU A 93 -19.27 -12.75 -12.72
N ASP A 94 -18.98 -11.55 -13.24
CA ASP A 94 -17.66 -11.21 -13.80
C ASP A 94 -16.54 -11.22 -12.75
N PHE A 95 -16.92 -11.07 -11.48
CA PHE A 95 -16.02 -11.04 -10.34
C PHE A 95 -16.08 -12.33 -9.52
N VAL A 96 -16.80 -13.36 -9.99
CA VAL A 96 -16.95 -14.65 -9.31
C VAL A 96 -16.59 -15.80 -10.25
N LYS A 97 -15.78 -16.74 -9.78
CA LYS A 97 -15.48 -17.98 -10.52
C LYS A 97 -15.78 -19.22 -9.68
N PRO A 98 -16.24 -20.32 -10.29
CA PRO A 98 -16.39 -21.59 -9.59
C PRO A 98 -15.02 -22.16 -9.20
N ALA A 99 -14.94 -22.79 -8.02
CA ALA A 99 -13.78 -23.58 -7.59
C ALA A 99 -14.21 -24.80 -6.77
N ALA A 100 -13.27 -25.71 -6.51
CA ALA A 100 -13.54 -27.01 -5.89
C ALA A 100 -14.15 -26.91 -4.48
N LEU A 101 -13.84 -25.85 -3.74
CA LEU A 101 -14.30 -25.61 -2.36
C LEU A 101 -15.34 -24.48 -2.28
N GLY A 102 -16.06 -24.23 -3.38
CA GLY A 102 -17.01 -23.13 -3.51
C GLY A 102 -16.48 -22.01 -4.41
N ASN A 103 -17.32 -21.00 -4.61
CA ASN A 103 -17.00 -19.88 -5.48
C ASN A 103 -15.90 -18.99 -4.90
N GLN A 104 -15.14 -18.36 -5.78
CA GLN A 104 -14.01 -17.50 -5.44
C GLN A 104 -14.11 -16.16 -6.15
N ILE A 105 -13.57 -15.13 -5.53
CA ILE A 105 -13.41 -13.82 -6.16
C ILE A 105 -12.38 -13.92 -7.28
N THR A 106 -12.68 -13.29 -8.39
CA THR A 106 -11.78 -13.06 -9.51
C THR A 106 -11.85 -11.60 -9.91
N THR A 107 -10.79 -11.12 -10.57
CA THR A 107 -10.74 -9.75 -11.10
C THR A 107 -10.24 -9.75 -12.54
N ILE A 108 -10.42 -10.87 -13.26
CA ILE A 108 -9.90 -11.02 -14.63
C ILE A 108 -10.57 -10.02 -15.57
N SER A 109 -11.84 -9.70 -15.35
CA SER A 109 -12.61 -8.76 -16.17
C SER A 109 -12.37 -7.29 -15.81
N LEU A 110 -11.72 -6.99 -14.68
CA LEU A 110 -11.51 -5.60 -14.23
C LEU A 110 -10.76 -4.73 -15.25
N PRO A 111 -9.68 -5.19 -15.92
CA PRO A 111 -8.99 -4.40 -16.95
C PRO A 111 -9.90 -4.00 -18.11
N ASP A 112 -10.82 -4.88 -18.53
CA ASP A 112 -11.76 -4.58 -19.63
C ASP A 112 -12.78 -3.52 -19.21
N TYR A 113 -13.28 -3.58 -17.97
CA TYR A 113 -14.10 -2.53 -17.38
C TYR A 113 -13.37 -1.18 -17.35
N LEU A 114 -12.13 -1.16 -16.85
CA LEU A 114 -11.33 0.07 -16.79
C LEU A 114 -10.98 0.60 -18.17
N LYS A 115 -10.80 -0.28 -19.17
CA LYS A 115 -10.59 0.12 -20.55
C LYS A 115 -11.82 0.83 -21.13
N ARG A 116 -13.02 0.31 -20.87
CA ARG A 116 -14.28 0.96 -21.25
C ARG A 116 -14.42 2.34 -20.60
N VAL A 117 -14.07 2.48 -19.32
CA VAL A 117 -14.05 3.79 -18.65
C VAL A 117 -13.13 4.76 -19.39
N GLN A 118 -11.91 4.33 -19.69
CA GLN A 118 -10.94 5.16 -20.43
C GLN A 118 -11.49 5.60 -21.79
N ASP A 119 -12.15 4.71 -22.52
CA ASP A 119 -12.70 5.00 -23.85
C ASP A 119 -13.91 5.96 -23.77
N ILE A 120 -14.74 5.87 -22.72
CA ILE A 120 -15.81 6.83 -22.45
C ILE A 120 -15.22 8.21 -22.16
N GLU A 121 -14.29 8.28 -21.20
CA GLU A 121 -13.69 9.54 -20.78
C GLU A 121 -12.95 10.26 -21.92
N ALA A 122 -12.30 9.51 -22.81
CA ALA A 122 -11.60 10.07 -23.97
C ALA A 122 -12.53 10.84 -24.93
N ASN A 123 -13.83 10.53 -24.94
CA ASN A 123 -14.83 11.16 -25.78
C ASN A 123 -15.69 12.20 -25.03
N GLU A 124 -15.48 12.34 -23.72
CA GLU A 124 -16.26 13.23 -22.88
C GLU A 124 -15.75 14.67 -22.88
N SER A 125 -16.64 15.61 -22.56
CA SER A 125 -16.24 17.00 -22.36
C SER A 125 -15.39 17.14 -21.09
N ILE A 126 -14.43 18.07 -21.07
CA ILE A 126 -13.63 18.36 -19.86
C ILE A 126 -14.50 18.63 -18.63
N LYS A 127 -15.66 19.25 -18.81
CA LYS A 127 -16.62 19.49 -17.71
C LYS A 127 -17.20 18.18 -17.16
N ALA A 128 -17.56 17.24 -18.04
CA ALA A 128 -18.03 15.91 -17.64
C ALA A 128 -16.91 15.13 -16.95
N GLN A 129 -15.71 15.11 -17.53
CA GLN A 129 -14.54 14.44 -16.93
C GLN A 129 -14.25 14.93 -15.51
N LYS A 130 -14.27 16.26 -15.27
CA LYS A 130 -14.13 16.82 -13.91
C LYS A 130 -15.23 16.35 -12.96
N THR A 131 -16.46 16.27 -13.44
CA THR A 131 -17.60 15.77 -12.64
C THR A 131 -17.43 14.29 -12.29
N HIS A 132 -16.98 13.47 -13.24
CA HIS A 132 -16.71 12.05 -13.01
C HIS A 132 -15.53 11.86 -12.06
N LEU A 133 -14.47 12.65 -12.20
CA LEU A 133 -13.32 12.67 -11.29
C LEU A 133 -13.75 12.99 -9.86
N GLU A 134 -14.49 14.08 -9.64
CA GLU A 134 -14.96 14.49 -8.32
C GLU A 134 -15.81 13.41 -7.65
N LYS A 135 -16.78 12.84 -8.38
CA LYS A 135 -17.63 11.75 -7.89
C LYS A 135 -16.82 10.51 -7.54
N SER A 136 -15.92 10.11 -8.44
CA SER A 136 -15.09 8.91 -8.28
C SER A 136 -14.16 9.03 -7.08
N LEU A 137 -13.46 10.16 -6.93
CA LEU A 137 -12.58 10.39 -5.79
C LEU A 137 -13.37 10.45 -4.48
N LYS A 138 -14.53 11.11 -4.45
CA LYS A 138 -15.37 11.15 -3.25
C LYS A 138 -15.79 9.74 -2.82
N LEU A 139 -16.23 8.91 -3.75
CA LEU A 139 -16.59 7.51 -3.50
C LEU A 139 -15.39 6.69 -3.00
N LEU A 140 -14.26 6.76 -3.71
CA LEU A 140 -13.06 5.98 -3.37
C LEU A 140 -12.46 6.39 -2.02
N HIS A 141 -12.48 7.68 -1.70
CA HIS A 141 -12.04 8.17 -0.39
C HIS A 141 -12.97 7.70 0.73
N HIS A 142 -14.28 7.79 0.52
CA HIS A 142 -15.24 7.31 1.50
C HIS A 142 -15.08 5.79 1.75
N ALA A 143 -14.92 5.00 0.68
CA ALA A 143 -14.64 3.58 0.82
C ALA A 143 -13.30 3.31 1.53
N GLY A 144 -12.26 4.10 1.25
CA GLY A 144 -10.98 4.03 1.96
C GLY A 144 -11.11 4.25 3.46
N ASP A 145 -11.86 5.29 3.87
CA ASP A 145 -12.15 5.56 5.29
C ASP A 145 -12.89 4.38 5.95
N LEU A 146 -13.86 3.77 5.26
CA LEU A 146 -14.59 2.59 5.76
C LEU A 146 -13.70 1.36 5.89
N VAL A 147 -12.79 1.13 4.94
CA VAL A 147 -11.83 0.02 5.03
C VAL A 147 -10.88 0.26 6.20
N ASP A 148 -10.39 1.47 6.39
CA ASP A 148 -9.54 1.78 7.53
C ASP A 148 -10.26 1.57 8.86
N GLU A 149 -11.51 2.00 8.95
CA GLU A 149 -12.34 1.84 10.15
C GLU A 149 -12.62 0.36 10.47
N PHE A 150 -13.05 -0.43 9.48
CA PHE A 150 -13.60 -1.77 9.72
C PHE A 150 -12.64 -2.93 9.43
N LEU A 151 -11.58 -2.69 8.64
CA LEU A 151 -10.63 -3.72 8.23
C LEU A 151 -9.19 -3.45 8.70
N SER A 152 -8.81 -2.18 8.95
CA SER A 152 -7.48 -1.81 9.46
C SER A 152 -7.44 -1.60 10.99
N PHE A 153 -8.51 -1.06 11.60
CA PHE A 153 -8.53 -0.68 13.02
C PHE A 153 -8.81 -1.87 13.98
N PRO A 154 -8.50 -1.75 15.29
CA PRO A 154 -8.76 -2.76 16.32
C PRO A 154 -10.24 -3.13 16.56
N VAL A 155 -11.18 -2.78 15.69
CA VAL A 155 -12.54 -3.36 15.71
C VAL A 155 -12.46 -4.89 15.56
N LEU A 156 -11.43 -5.39 14.87
CA LEU A 156 -11.02 -6.81 14.88
C LEU A 156 -10.47 -7.33 16.22
N ARG A 157 -10.06 -6.47 17.14
CA ARG A 157 -9.47 -6.83 18.45
C ARG A 157 -10.46 -6.70 19.62
N TYR A 158 -11.70 -6.29 19.39
CA TYR A 158 -12.71 -6.23 20.45
C TYR A 158 -13.28 -7.61 20.84
N GLN A 159 -12.91 -8.65 20.08
CA GLN A 159 -12.95 -10.04 20.52
C GLN A 159 -11.51 -10.54 20.53
N SER A 160 -11.10 -11.25 21.58
CA SER A 160 -9.70 -11.55 21.94
C SER A 160 -8.88 -12.40 20.95
N ASP A 161 -9.38 -12.62 19.75
CA ASP A 161 -8.88 -13.65 18.84
C ASP A 161 -8.19 -13.03 17.63
N GLU A 162 -7.08 -13.64 17.21
CA GLU A 162 -6.38 -13.24 16.00
C GLU A 162 -7.30 -13.40 14.78
N PRO A 163 -7.37 -12.42 13.86
CA PRO A 163 -8.25 -12.52 12.70
C PRO A 163 -7.94 -13.77 11.87
N THR A 164 -8.99 -14.46 11.45
CA THR A 164 -8.85 -15.68 10.65
C THR A 164 -8.14 -15.39 9.33
N GLN A 165 -7.45 -16.40 8.79
CA GLN A 165 -6.79 -16.28 7.49
C GLN A 165 -7.76 -15.89 6.37
N GLN A 166 -8.99 -16.39 6.42
CA GLN A 166 -10.05 -16.04 5.46
C GLN A 166 -10.35 -14.55 5.49
N LYS A 167 -10.51 -13.97 6.68
CA LYS A 167 -10.79 -12.54 6.85
C LYS A 167 -9.65 -11.67 6.33
N LEU A 168 -8.40 -12.07 6.60
CA LEU A 168 -7.22 -11.37 6.09
C LEU A 168 -7.14 -11.40 4.55
N VAL A 169 -7.48 -12.52 3.92
CA VAL A 169 -7.51 -12.65 2.46
C VAL A 169 -8.63 -11.79 1.85
N ILE A 170 -9.79 -11.69 2.51
CA ILE A 170 -10.91 -10.85 2.05
C ILE A 170 -10.58 -9.36 2.22
N ALA A 171 -10.03 -8.97 3.37
CA ALA A 171 -9.58 -7.58 3.60
C ALA A 171 -8.52 -7.15 2.60
N GLU A 172 -7.51 -7.99 2.35
CA GLU A 172 -6.52 -7.76 1.29
C GLU A 172 -7.18 -7.64 -0.08
N SER A 173 -8.23 -8.43 -0.36
CA SER A 173 -8.94 -8.33 -1.63
C SER A 173 -9.68 -6.99 -1.81
N ILE A 174 -10.31 -6.48 -0.77
CA ILE A 174 -11.03 -5.19 -0.80
C ILE A 174 -10.03 -4.05 -1.00
N ALA A 175 -8.95 -4.03 -0.22
CA ALA A 175 -7.91 -2.99 -0.32
C ALA A 175 -7.27 -2.97 -1.72
N LEU A 176 -6.95 -4.13 -2.29
CA LEU A 176 -6.37 -4.23 -3.63
C LEU A 176 -7.31 -3.73 -4.73
N LEU A 177 -8.62 -3.99 -4.62
CA LEU A 177 -9.60 -3.42 -5.55
C LEU A 177 -9.64 -1.90 -5.41
N GLY A 178 -9.78 -1.37 -4.19
CA GLY A 178 -9.86 0.07 -3.95
C GLY A 178 -8.63 0.82 -4.47
N ASP A 179 -7.42 0.33 -4.18
CA ASP A 179 -6.18 0.93 -4.71
C ASP A 179 -6.08 0.82 -6.23
N SER A 180 -6.56 -0.27 -6.83
CA SER A 180 -6.55 -0.42 -8.29
C SER A 180 -7.51 0.56 -8.98
N LEU A 181 -8.69 0.79 -8.41
CA LEU A 181 -9.62 1.81 -8.90
C LEU A 181 -9.06 3.23 -8.70
N MET A 182 -8.40 3.50 -7.58
CA MET A 182 -7.71 4.77 -7.33
C MET A 182 -6.57 5.01 -8.32
N ASN A 183 -5.75 4.00 -8.59
CA ASN A 183 -4.67 4.08 -9.57
C ASN A 183 -5.22 4.22 -11.00
N ALA A 184 -6.33 3.55 -11.32
CA ALA A 184 -7.02 3.73 -12.59
C ALA A 184 -7.53 5.16 -12.76
N ALA A 185 -8.20 5.72 -11.74
CA ALA A 185 -8.65 7.11 -11.72
C ALA A 185 -7.49 8.08 -12.01
N LYS A 186 -6.39 7.96 -11.26
CA LYS A 186 -5.19 8.80 -11.46
C LYS A 186 -4.63 8.72 -12.89
N ASN A 187 -4.64 7.53 -13.48
CA ASN A 187 -4.15 7.32 -14.84
C ASN A 187 -5.11 7.88 -15.90
N ILE A 188 -6.42 7.69 -15.74
CA ILE A 188 -7.46 8.16 -16.67
C ILE A 188 -7.48 9.69 -16.73
N TRP A 189 -7.33 10.36 -15.59
CA TRP A 189 -7.36 11.82 -15.48
C TRP A 189 -5.98 12.44 -15.24
N ALA A 190 -4.90 11.79 -15.68
CA ALA A 190 -3.55 12.32 -15.50
C ALA A 190 -3.36 13.73 -16.08
N HIS A 191 -4.12 14.08 -17.14
CA HIS A 191 -4.13 15.43 -17.73
C HIS A 191 -4.86 16.49 -16.89
N LEU A 192 -5.57 16.09 -15.83
CA LEU A 192 -6.25 16.96 -14.86
C LEU A 192 -5.49 17.01 -13.52
N GLU A 193 -4.15 16.95 -13.56
CA GLU A 193 -3.29 16.87 -12.37
C GLU A 193 -3.60 17.95 -11.32
N ASP A 194 -3.90 19.18 -11.73
CA ASP A 194 -4.25 20.27 -10.82
C ASP A 194 -5.59 20.05 -10.10
N ASP A 195 -6.58 19.46 -10.76
CA ASP A 195 -7.86 19.10 -10.14
C ASP A 195 -7.67 17.90 -9.20
N LEU A 196 -6.94 16.86 -9.64
CA LEU A 196 -6.54 15.70 -8.81
C LEU A 196 -5.86 16.17 -7.52
N ARG A 197 -4.84 17.01 -7.61
CA ARG A 197 -4.08 17.51 -6.46
C ARG A 197 -4.93 18.33 -5.50
N ARG A 198 -5.92 19.08 -6.01
CA ARG A 198 -6.84 19.87 -5.18
C ARG A 198 -7.83 18.99 -4.42
N LEU A 199 -8.31 17.92 -5.05
CA LEU A 199 -9.26 16.98 -4.44
C LEU A 199 -8.58 16.04 -3.44
N GLU A 200 -7.32 15.66 -3.67
CA GLU A 200 -6.52 14.79 -2.80
C GLU A 200 -5.90 15.51 -1.57
N GLU A 201 -6.66 16.29 -0.82
CA GLU A 201 -6.16 17.10 0.32
C GLU A 201 -5.11 16.36 1.20
N PRO A 202 -4.09 17.05 1.78
CA PRO A 202 -3.01 16.42 2.54
C PRO A 202 -3.44 15.55 3.74
N ARG A 203 -4.62 15.80 4.30
CA ARG A 203 -5.21 14.96 5.37
C ARG A 203 -5.73 13.63 4.81
N MET A 204 -6.28 13.64 3.59
CA MET A 204 -6.71 12.45 2.85
C MET A 204 -5.49 11.60 2.49
N ARG A 205 -4.35 12.19 2.09
CA ARG A 205 -3.09 11.44 1.84
C ARG A 205 -2.54 10.65 3.04
N LYS A 206 -2.92 11.01 4.27
CA LYS A 206 -2.57 10.24 5.47
C LYS A 206 -3.54 9.10 5.76
N ARG A 207 -4.82 9.24 5.39
CA ARG A 207 -5.91 8.24 5.52
C ARG A 207 -6.05 7.32 4.29
N LEU A 208 -5.43 7.70 3.16
CA LEU A 208 -5.35 6.89 1.94
C LEU A 208 -4.37 5.72 2.05
N ARG A 209 -3.64 5.62 3.16
CA ARG A 209 -2.85 4.43 3.46
C ARG A 209 -3.76 3.53 4.25
N TYR A 210 -4.26 2.47 3.63
CA TYR A 210 -4.74 1.27 4.29
C TYR A 210 -3.71 0.88 5.39
N CYS A 211 -3.87 1.37 6.62
CA CYS A 211 -2.77 1.55 7.58
C CYS A 211 -2.73 0.40 8.62
N GLU A 212 -1.62 -0.36 8.63
CA GLU A 212 -1.09 -1.34 9.61
C GLU A 212 -1.84 -1.60 10.96
N PRO A 213 -1.90 -2.86 11.47
CA PRO A 213 -1.01 -4.00 11.22
C PRO A 213 -1.73 -5.33 10.87
N ALA A 214 -2.71 -5.33 9.95
CA ALA A 214 -3.45 -6.55 9.59
C ALA A 214 -3.51 -6.87 8.08
N THR A 215 -2.62 -6.31 7.23
CA THR A 215 -2.56 -6.81 5.85
C THR A 215 -1.82 -8.15 5.82
N LEU A 216 -2.40 -9.11 5.10
CA LEU A 216 -1.80 -10.42 4.87
C LEU A 216 -0.40 -10.30 4.25
N SER A 217 -0.20 -9.31 3.38
CA SER A 217 1.10 -8.96 2.80
C SER A 217 2.17 -8.59 3.84
N LEU A 218 1.86 -7.82 4.88
CA LEU A 218 2.84 -7.50 5.93
C LEU A 218 3.22 -8.72 6.78
N LYS A 219 2.23 -9.57 7.09
CA LYS A 219 2.49 -10.87 7.72
C LYS A 219 3.39 -11.73 6.83
N ARG A 220 3.16 -11.77 5.52
CA ARG A 220 4.02 -12.48 4.55
C ARG A 220 5.46 -11.95 4.56
N LEU A 221 5.63 -10.62 4.53
CA LEU A 221 6.98 -10.01 4.61
C LEU A 221 7.71 -10.40 5.89
N GLU A 222 7.02 -10.43 7.03
CA GLU A 222 7.61 -10.92 8.29
C GLU A 222 8.07 -12.38 8.20
N HIS A 223 7.25 -13.26 7.64
CA HIS A 223 7.59 -14.67 7.43
C HIS A 223 8.76 -14.86 6.46
N LEU A 224 8.96 -13.95 5.51
CA LEU A 224 10.14 -13.92 4.62
C LEU A 224 11.39 -13.31 5.27
N GLY A 225 11.33 -12.96 6.56
CA GLY A 225 12.47 -12.42 7.30
C GLY A 225 12.73 -10.94 7.02
N TRP A 226 11.74 -10.17 6.55
CA TRP A 226 11.92 -8.73 6.37
C TRP A 226 12.06 -8.01 7.71
N CYS A 227 13.05 -7.11 7.78
CA CYS A 227 13.31 -6.27 8.94
C CYS A 227 12.09 -5.41 9.28
N LYS A 228 11.86 -5.12 10.58
CA LYS A 228 10.78 -4.21 11.04
C LYS A 228 10.86 -2.82 10.39
N SER A 229 12.07 -2.29 10.20
CA SER A 229 12.30 -1.01 9.53
C SER A 229 11.93 -1.07 8.05
N ASP A 230 12.33 -2.14 7.34
CA ASP A 230 11.96 -2.33 5.93
C ASP A 230 10.44 -2.45 5.77
N ARG A 231 9.77 -3.24 6.63
CA ARG A 231 8.31 -3.38 6.60
C ARG A 231 7.62 -2.03 6.78
N SER A 232 8.02 -1.28 7.80
CA SER A 232 7.47 0.07 8.07
C SER A 232 7.79 1.05 6.94
N MET A 233 8.97 0.95 6.33
CA MET A 233 9.33 1.74 5.16
C MET A 233 8.43 1.41 3.96
N MET A 234 8.29 0.14 3.60
CA MET A 234 7.48 -0.30 2.46
C MET A 234 6.03 0.11 2.66
N HIS A 235 5.45 -0.15 3.83
CA HIS A 235 4.09 0.28 4.17
C HIS A 235 3.86 1.80 3.98
N ARG A 236 4.89 2.64 4.21
CA ARG A 236 4.79 4.08 3.97
C ARG A 236 5.01 4.48 2.52
N LEU A 237 5.81 3.74 1.76
CA LEU A 237 6.23 4.10 0.41
C LEU A 237 5.26 3.63 -0.67
N VAL A 238 4.60 2.49 -0.46
CA VAL A 238 3.72 1.89 -1.45
C VAL A 238 2.29 1.72 -0.93
N ASP A 239 1.35 1.68 -1.86
CA ASP A 239 -0.04 1.31 -1.60
C ASP A 239 -0.20 -0.22 -1.41
N SER A 240 -1.43 -0.70 -1.24
CA SER A 240 -1.68 -2.14 -1.03
C SER A 240 -1.28 -2.97 -2.24
N THR A 241 -1.40 -2.45 -3.47
CA THR A 241 -0.99 -3.16 -4.70
C THR A 241 0.51 -3.35 -4.76
N GLY A 242 1.28 -2.30 -4.43
CA GLY A 242 2.73 -2.38 -4.33
C GLY A 242 3.16 -3.29 -3.19
N LEU A 243 2.52 -3.22 -2.04
CA LEU A 243 2.84 -4.06 -0.88
C LEU A 243 2.56 -5.53 -1.17
N PHE A 244 1.45 -5.83 -1.86
CA PHE A 244 1.10 -7.16 -2.34
C PHE A 244 2.11 -7.70 -3.36
N TYR A 245 2.60 -6.86 -4.26
CA TYR A 245 3.67 -7.23 -5.18
C TYR A 245 4.97 -7.54 -4.44
N ILE A 246 5.40 -6.65 -3.53
CA ILE A 246 6.64 -6.82 -2.74
C ILE A 246 6.57 -8.08 -1.86
N ALA A 247 5.41 -8.39 -1.27
CA ALA A 247 5.20 -9.58 -0.44
C ALA A 247 5.32 -10.90 -1.23
N GLN A 248 5.31 -10.86 -2.55
CA GLN A 248 5.56 -12.01 -3.42
C GLN A 248 7.05 -12.16 -3.80
N LEU A 249 7.88 -11.15 -3.55
CA LEU A 249 9.29 -11.21 -3.94
C LEU A 249 10.07 -12.12 -3.01
N LYS A 250 10.84 -13.04 -3.61
CA LYS A 250 11.84 -13.82 -2.86
C LYS A 250 12.94 -12.88 -2.39
N ARG A 251 13.13 -12.81 -1.07
CA ARG A 251 14.30 -12.16 -0.50
C ARG A 251 15.43 -13.20 -0.49
N ALA A 252 16.59 -12.86 -1.06
CA ALA A 252 17.79 -13.64 -0.83
C ALA A 252 17.97 -13.73 0.68
N THR A 253 18.02 -14.95 1.22
CA THR A 253 18.10 -15.20 2.66
C THR A 253 19.26 -14.42 3.24
N MET A 254 18.96 -13.33 3.94
CA MET A 254 19.96 -12.61 4.72
C MET A 254 20.19 -13.44 5.98
N PRO A 255 21.43 -13.89 6.27
CA PRO A 255 21.72 -14.69 7.47
C PRO A 255 21.57 -13.93 8.80
N THR A 256 20.94 -12.75 8.81
CA THR A 256 21.03 -11.77 9.90
C THR A 256 19.80 -11.73 10.80
N LYS A 257 20.06 -11.57 12.10
CA LYS A 257 19.08 -11.61 13.18
C LYS A 257 18.39 -10.24 13.33
N HIS A 258 17.43 -9.92 12.48
CA HIS A 258 16.68 -8.65 12.52
C HIS A 258 15.73 -8.46 13.74
N ALA A 259 15.83 -9.32 14.75
CA ALA A 259 15.01 -9.24 15.97
C ALA A 259 15.23 -7.92 16.75
N ARG A 260 16.44 -7.36 16.68
CA ARG A 260 16.84 -6.14 17.40
C ARG A 260 16.43 -4.85 16.69
N CYS A 261 16.07 -4.91 15.42
CA CYS A 261 15.68 -3.72 14.66
C CYS A 261 14.38 -3.10 15.21
N SER A 262 14.18 -1.80 14.97
CA SER A 262 12.95 -1.08 15.28
C SER A 262 12.18 -0.77 13.99
N MET A 263 10.98 -0.17 14.10
CA MET A 263 10.24 0.34 12.94
C MET A 263 10.91 1.56 12.28
N TYR A 264 11.82 2.22 12.99
CA TYR A 264 12.49 3.43 12.52
C TYR A 264 13.90 3.15 11.99
N GLU A 265 14.52 2.06 12.44
CA GLU A 265 15.94 1.80 12.18
C GLU A 265 16.25 0.31 12.06
N CYS A 266 16.99 -0.04 11.00
CA CYS A 266 17.60 -1.35 10.83
C CYS A 266 18.98 -1.36 11.49
N LEU A 267 19.12 -2.04 12.63
CA LEU A 267 20.38 -2.13 13.38
C LEU A 267 21.39 -3.14 12.80
N GLU A 268 20.93 -4.10 12.01
CA GLU A 268 21.80 -5.18 11.48
C GLU A 268 22.50 -4.77 10.17
N MET A 269 21.97 -3.79 9.44
CA MET A 269 22.56 -3.28 8.20
C MET A 269 23.39 -2.01 8.44
N GLN A 270 23.79 -1.74 9.68
CA GLN A 270 24.67 -0.63 10.03
C GLN A 270 26.14 -1.05 9.98
N ILE A 271 27.00 -0.13 9.55
CA ILE A 271 28.45 -0.30 9.65
C ILE A 271 28.85 -0.07 11.10
N ASP A 272 29.24 -1.14 11.80
CA ASP A 272 29.93 -0.98 13.08
C ASP A 272 31.38 -0.61 12.83
N ALA A 273 31.70 0.67 13.00
CA ALA A 273 33.05 1.21 12.80
C ALA A 273 34.12 0.51 13.66
N ARG A 274 33.75 -0.19 14.74
CA ARG A 274 34.71 -0.96 15.57
C ARG A 274 35.12 -2.26 14.92
N THR A 275 34.25 -2.86 14.12
CA THR A 275 34.45 -4.20 13.54
C THR A 275 34.61 -4.19 12.02
N TYR A 276 34.14 -3.15 11.35
CA TYR A 276 34.26 -2.98 9.91
C TYR A 276 35.72 -2.74 9.51
N ARG A 277 36.20 -3.58 8.58
CA ARG A 277 37.53 -3.45 7.98
C ARG A 277 37.38 -3.36 6.47
N SER A 278 37.77 -2.24 5.89
CA SER A 278 37.88 -2.10 4.45
C SER A 278 38.89 -3.11 3.89
N GLN A 279 38.59 -3.68 2.72
CA GLN A 279 39.49 -4.61 2.04
C GLN A 279 40.09 -3.94 0.80
N HIS A 280 41.37 -4.18 0.56
CA HIS A 280 42.01 -3.80 -0.69
C HIS A 280 41.56 -4.71 -1.84
N THR A 281 41.67 -4.22 -3.07
CA THR A 281 41.31 -4.96 -4.30
C THR A 281 42.13 -6.25 -4.49
N SER A 282 43.32 -6.35 -3.89
CA SER A 282 44.11 -7.58 -3.83
C SER A 282 44.82 -7.72 -2.49
N LYS A 283 45.14 -8.96 -2.10
CA LYS A 283 45.88 -9.27 -0.87
C LYS A 283 47.30 -8.67 -0.82
N ALA A 284 47.86 -8.30 -1.97
CA ALA A 284 49.19 -7.73 -2.09
C ALA A 284 49.20 -6.20 -2.02
N CYS A 285 48.04 -5.55 -2.02
CA CYS A 285 47.94 -4.10 -1.95
C CYS A 285 48.01 -3.63 -0.48
N SER A 286 48.84 -2.62 -0.23
CA SER A 286 49.08 -2.03 1.10
C SER A 286 48.92 -0.51 1.09
N CYS A 287 48.05 0.03 0.23
CA CYS A 287 47.84 1.47 0.17
C CYS A 287 47.23 1.99 1.49
N PRO A 288 47.60 3.21 1.94
CA PRO A 288 46.97 3.79 3.11
C PRO A 288 45.49 4.09 2.85
N VAL A 289 44.68 4.07 3.91
CA VAL A 289 43.32 4.60 3.84
C VAL A 289 43.43 6.11 3.68
N ILE A 290 42.79 6.63 2.64
CA ILE A 290 42.68 8.07 2.42
C ILE A 290 41.35 8.52 3.04
N SER A 291 41.41 9.41 4.02
CA SER A 291 40.25 9.94 4.73
C SER A 291 40.22 11.47 4.63
N VAL A 292 39.01 12.02 4.72
CA VAL A 292 38.77 13.45 4.92
C VAL A 292 38.89 13.80 6.40
N ASP A 293 39.24 15.05 6.71
CA ASP A 293 39.10 15.56 8.08
C ASP A 293 37.61 15.76 8.39
N VAL A 294 37.07 14.90 9.25
CA VAL A 294 35.65 14.92 9.62
C VAL A 294 35.32 16.15 10.46
N ALA A 295 36.27 16.67 11.25
CA ALA A 295 36.04 17.86 12.06
C ALA A 295 35.90 19.10 11.16
N GLU A 296 36.70 19.19 10.09
CA GLU A 296 36.58 20.24 9.08
C GLU A 296 35.21 20.21 8.37
N ILE A 297 34.72 19.02 8.02
CA ILE A 297 33.37 18.84 7.43
C ILE A 297 32.28 19.30 8.39
N ILE A 298 32.36 18.91 9.67
CA ILE A 298 31.37 19.31 10.68
C ILE A 298 31.33 20.83 10.82
N ASN A 299 32.49 21.49 10.91
CA ASN A 299 32.57 22.95 11.02
C ASN A 299 31.89 23.64 9.82
N ILE A 300 32.13 23.18 8.58
CA ILE A 300 31.51 23.75 7.38
C ILE A 300 29.97 23.61 7.43
N ILE A 301 29.46 22.47 7.91
CA ILE A 301 28.02 22.23 8.04
C ILE A 301 27.42 23.11 9.14
N GLU A 302 28.11 23.27 10.27
CA GLU A 302 27.69 24.15 11.37
C GLU A 302 27.64 25.63 10.94
N ASP A 303 28.51 26.03 10.01
CA ASP A 303 28.52 27.35 9.38
C ASP A 303 27.48 27.49 8.24
N ASP A 304 26.56 26.53 8.10
CA ASP A 304 25.48 26.47 7.11
C ASP A 304 25.97 26.46 5.63
N MET A 305 27.21 26.02 5.42
CA MET A 305 27.89 25.91 4.13
C MET A 305 27.89 24.45 3.62
N ILE A 306 28.22 24.25 2.34
CA ILE A 306 28.28 22.90 1.74
C ILE A 306 29.74 22.43 1.69
N PRO A 307 30.10 21.32 2.36
CA PRO A 307 31.45 20.75 2.27
C PRO A 307 31.67 20.07 0.92
N CYS A 308 32.67 20.53 0.18
CA CYS A 308 33.11 19.97 -1.08
C CYS A 308 34.38 19.15 -0.89
N VAL A 309 34.34 17.87 -1.24
CA VAL A 309 35.50 16.98 -1.17
C VAL A 309 36.14 16.87 -2.55
N THR A 310 37.41 17.28 -2.65
CA THR A 310 38.18 17.17 -3.89
C THR A 310 39.18 16.02 -3.78
N VAL A 311 39.11 15.08 -4.73
CA VAL A 311 40.08 13.98 -4.85
C VAL A 311 41.10 14.35 -5.92
N ASN A 312 42.33 14.64 -5.50
CA ASN A 312 43.44 14.94 -6.40
C ASN A 312 44.19 13.65 -6.74
N THR A 313 43.84 13.04 -7.88
CA THR A 313 44.58 11.90 -8.42
C THR A 313 45.75 12.39 -9.27
N LYS A 314 47.00 12.19 -8.82
CA LYS A 314 48.16 12.38 -9.69
C LYS A 314 48.27 11.19 -10.66
N THR A 315 48.24 11.45 -11.96
CA THR A 315 48.49 10.43 -12.98
C THR A 315 49.99 10.13 -13.11
N ALA A 316 50.32 8.83 -13.01
CA ALA A 316 51.58 8.19 -13.36
C ALA A 316 52.87 8.63 -12.63
N GLY A 317 53.35 7.79 -11.70
CA GLY A 317 54.78 7.75 -11.31
C GLY A 317 55.04 7.53 -9.82
N ASP A 318 54.32 8.22 -8.94
CA ASP A 318 54.45 8.12 -7.48
C ASP A 318 53.04 8.13 -6.85
N GLY A 319 52.57 6.96 -6.45
CA GLY A 319 51.17 6.63 -6.18
C GLY A 319 50.57 7.18 -4.89
N SER A 320 50.57 8.50 -4.67
CA SER A 320 49.79 9.13 -3.60
C SER A 320 48.64 9.96 -4.18
N SER A 321 47.40 9.49 -4.01
CA SER A 321 46.21 10.34 -4.16
C SER A 321 46.02 11.15 -2.88
N ALA A 322 45.67 12.43 -3.00
CA ALA A 322 45.39 13.31 -1.87
C ALA A 322 43.93 13.74 -1.90
N VAL A 323 43.31 13.90 -0.73
CA VAL A 323 41.95 14.41 -0.59
C VAL A 323 41.99 15.69 0.23
N SER A 324 41.25 16.70 -0.22
CA SER A 324 41.10 17.98 0.48
C SER A 324 39.62 18.33 0.62
N VAL A 325 39.24 18.93 1.74
CA VAL A 325 37.90 19.49 1.96
C VAL A 325 37.96 20.98 1.66
N ASN A 326 36.96 21.50 0.97
CA ASN A 326 36.74 22.91 0.69
C ASN A 326 35.27 23.24 1.01
N GLN A 327 34.92 24.53 0.99
CA GLN A 327 33.56 25.00 1.22
C GLN A 327 33.01 25.66 -0.04
N ASP A 328 31.72 25.43 -0.32
CA ASP A 328 30.98 26.16 -1.35
C ASP A 328 29.75 26.84 -0.75
N SER A 329 29.39 27.98 -1.33
CA SER A 329 28.24 28.77 -0.90
C SER A 329 26.96 28.02 -1.27
N LYS A 330 25.94 28.02 -0.41
CA LYS A 330 24.60 27.56 -0.85
C LYS A 330 24.20 28.36 -2.09
N VAL A 331 24.00 27.68 -3.22
CA VAL A 331 23.40 28.30 -4.41
C VAL A 331 22.02 28.80 -3.99
N ALA A 332 21.85 30.13 -4.04
CA ALA A 332 20.65 30.85 -3.63
C ALA A 332 19.43 30.51 -4.49
#